data_AF-A0A972TXC6-F1
#
_entry.id   AF-A0A972TXC6-F1
#
_cell.length_a   1.000
_cell.length_b   1.000
_cell.length_c   1.000
_cell.angle_alpha   90.00
_cell.angle_beta   90.00
_cell.angle_gamma   90.00
#
_symmetry.space_group_name_H-M   'P 1'
#
loop_
_entity.id
_entity.type
_entity.pdbx_description
1 polymer ?
#
loop_
_entity_poly.entity_id
_entity_poly.type
_entity_poly.pdbx_seq_one_letter_code
_entity_poly.pdbx_strand_id
1 'polypeptide(L)'
;MATRVVVRKNNYHDSMVLVQINHCVLEIGGITKSGILMGTENNKVLFKDYGFADKCIDEAGVGDLIICLEASSESVLDEATVVIEKLLTEKIARKSRRNNFSSIQTASETIPGVNLAVISVPGQFAAREATKALEKNMHVLVFSDNVSLEDEVKLKQLAISKNLLLMGPDCGTAIIDGIGFGFANSVQKGPIGIVGASGTGIQELCVLLEEFGNVGISHAVGVGGRDLTDAVGGMSSLKGLELLEND
;
A
#
# COMPACT_ATOMS: atom_id res chain seq x y z
N MET A 1 -13.54 19.08 30.46
CA MET A 1 -13.26 18.38 29.18
C MET A 1 -14.58 18.21 28.46
N ALA A 2 -14.58 18.43 27.16
CA ALA A 2 -15.77 18.31 26.31
C ALA A 2 -15.69 17.02 25.50
N THR A 3 -16.82 16.34 25.31
CA THR A 3 -16.91 15.08 24.58
C THR A 3 -17.92 15.21 23.45
N ARG A 4 -17.60 14.65 22.28
CA ARG A 4 -18.49 14.63 21.11
C ARG A 4 -18.55 13.23 20.54
N VAL A 5 -19.77 12.70 20.40
CA VAL A 5 -20.06 11.43 19.75
C VAL A 5 -20.98 11.71 18.57
N VAL A 6 -20.57 11.29 17.39
CA VAL A 6 -21.33 11.44 16.14
C VAL A 6 -21.36 10.11 15.41
N VAL A 7 -22.56 9.64 15.08
CA VAL A 7 -22.76 8.44 14.27
C VAL A 7 -23.37 8.85 12.94
N ARG A 8 -22.70 8.50 11.84
CA ARG A 8 -23.16 8.76 10.47
C ARG A 8 -23.63 7.48 9.83
N LYS A 9 -24.92 7.44 9.52
CA LYS A 9 -25.56 6.27 8.93
C LYS A 9 -25.11 6.03 7.49
N ASN A 10 -24.85 4.77 7.15
CA ASN A 10 -24.47 4.32 5.80
C ASN A 10 -23.27 5.08 5.20
N ASN A 11 -22.30 5.43 6.02
CA ASN A 11 -21.13 6.20 5.64
C ASN A 11 -19.87 5.32 5.74
N TYR A 12 -19.76 4.33 4.83
CA TYR A 12 -18.69 3.35 4.89
C TYR A 12 -17.35 3.91 4.43
N HIS A 13 -16.31 3.69 5.23
CA HIS A 13 -14.92 4.04 4.93
C HIS A 13 -13.98 2.86 5.19
N ASP A 14 -12.87 2.83 4.43
CA ASP A 14 -11.80 1.85 4.64
C ASP A 14 -11.12 2.08 6.00
N SER A 15 -10.83 1.00 6.73
CA SER A 15 -10.27 1.09 8.08
C SER A 15 -8.89 1.78 8.09
N MET A 16 -8.05 1.59 7.07
CA MET A 16 -6.76 2.29 6.98
C MET A 16 -6.95 3.80 6.81
N VAL A 17 -7.99 4.20 6.08
CA VAL A 17 -8.32 5.62 5.91
C VAL A 17 -8.67 6.23 7.26
N LEU A 18 -9.50 5.55 8.06
CA LEU A 18 -9.93 6.03 9.36
C LEU A 18 -8.80 6.07 10.38
N VAL A 19 -7.91 5.06 10.39
CA VAL A 19 -6.71 5.04 11.25
C VAL A 19 -5.82 6.26 10.97
N GLN A 20 -5.57 6.57 9.70
CA GLN A 20 -4.79 7.75 9.33
C GLN A 20 -5.44 9.06 9.77
N ILE A 21 -6.78 9.18 9.62
CA ILE A 21 -7.50 10.36 10.08
C ILE A 21 -7.43 10.48 11.60
N ASN A 22 -7.57 9.36 12.31
CA ASN A 22 -7.48 9.32 13.76
C ASN A 22 -6.12 9.82 14.27
N HIS A 23 -5.03 9.42 13.62
CA HIS A 23 -3.69 9.93 13.93
C HIS A 23 -3.58 11.45 13.72
N CYS A 24 -4.02 11.98 12.58
CA CYS A 24 -3.98 13.42 12.32
C CYS A 24 -4.81 14.22 13.33
N VAL A 25 -5.94 13.68 13.79
CA VAL A 25 -6.80 14.35 14.78
C VAL A 25 -6.15 14.36 16.16
N LEU A 26 -5.44 13.30 16.54
CA LEU A 26 -4.69 13.25 17.80
C LEU A 26 -3.51 14.24 17.85
N GLU A 27 -3.02 14.70 16.70
CA GLU A 27 -1.98 15.75 16.62
C GLU A 27 -2.53 17.17 16.89
N ILE A 28 -3.86 17.35 16.89
CA ILE A 28 -4.48 18.64 17.20
C ILE A 28 -4.33 18.91 18.70
N GLY A 29 -3.65 20.01 19.02
CA GLY A 29 -3.42 20.43 20.40
C GLY A 29 -4.73 20.57 21.19
N GLY A 30 -4.86 19.81 22.28
CA GLY A 30 -6.04 19.83 23.13
C GLY A 30 -7.04 18.69 22.92
N ILE A 31 -6.83 17.81 21.92
CA ILE A 31 -7.50 16.51 21.83
C ILE A 31 -6.82 15.53 22.80
N THR A 32 -7.59 14.91 23.69
CA THR A 32 -7.10 13.91 24.65
C THR A 32 -7.39 12.50 24.19
N LYS A 33 -8.51 12.29 23.48
CA LYS A 33 -8.89 10.99 22.92
C LYS A 33 -9.60 11.15 21.58
N SER A 34 -9.35 10.21 20.68
CA SER A 34 -10.03 10.11 19.39
C SER A 34 -10.30 8.65 19.04
N GLY A 35 -11.54 8.36 18.67
CA GLY A 35 -11.97 7.09 18.09
C GLY A 35 -12.77 7.38 16.82
N ILE A 36 -12.19 7.10 15.67
CA ILE A 36 -12.85 7.24 14.37
C ILE A 36 -12.82 5.86 13.71
N LEU A 37 -13.93 5.13 13.78
CA LEU A 37 -14.01 3.72 13.39
C LEU A 37 -15.37 3.38 12.78
N MET A 38 -15.44 2.27 12.04
CA MET A 38 -16.70 1.68 11.58
C MET A 38 -17.47 1.03 12.73
N GLY A 39 -18.80 1.03 12.69
CA GLY A 39 -19.69 0.43 13.70
C GLY A 39 -19.74 -1.11 13.71
N THR A 40 -18.60 -1.78 13.62
CA THR A 40 -18.49 -3.24 13.78
C THR A 40 -18.49 -3.63 15.26
N GLU A 41 -18.89 -4.87 15.58
CA GLU A 41 -18.93 -5.34 16.97
C GLU A 41 -17.56 -5.25 17.66
N ASN A 42 -16.48 -5.58 16.96
CA ASN A 42 -15.11 -5.45 17.49
C ASN A 42 -14.77 -3.99 17.82
N ASN A 43 -15.14 -3.04 16.96
CA ASN A 43 -14.86 -1.63 17.17
C ASN A 43 -15.72 -1.02 18.29
N LYS A 44 -16.94 -1.52 18.51
CA LYS A 44 -17.80 -1.10 19.64
C LYS A 44 -17.15 -1.40 20.98
N VAL A 45 -16.42 -2.51 21.09
CA VAL A 45 -15.61 -2.81 22.29
C VAL A 45 -14.51 -1.78 22.47
N LEU A 46 -13.79 -1.42 21.40
CA LEU A 46 -12.73 -0.40 21.45
C LEU A 46 -13.23 0.97 21.92
N PHE A 47 -14.44 1.38 21.49
CA PHE A 47 -15.04 2.64 21.97
C PHE A 47 -15.28 2.62 23.49
N LYS A 48 -15.71 1.48 24.04
CA LYS A 48 -15.91 1.30 25.50
C LYS A 48 -14.57 1.37 26.23
N ASP A 49 -13.53 0.74 25.69
CA ASP A 49 -12.18 0.78 26.26
C ASP A 49 -11.59 2.21 26.26
N TYR A 50 -11.90 3.01 25.24
CA TYR A 50 -11.52 4.42 25.17
C TYR A 50 -12.35 5.31 26.12
N GLY A 51 -13.39 4.76 26.74
CA GLY A 51 -14.28 5.48 27.67
C GLY A 51 -15.43 6.20 26.99
N PHE A 52 -15.75 5.87 25.74
CA PHE A 52 -16.93 6.36 25.04
C PHE A 52 -18.07 5.35 25.18
N ALA A 53 -19.04 5.68 26.02
CA ALA A 53 -20.26 4.91 26.20
C ALA A 53 -21.46 5.77 25.83
N ASP A 54 -21.98 5.56 24.61
CA ASP A 54 -23.17 6.25 24.11
C ASP A 54 -24.07 5.23 23.40
N LYS A 55 -25.39 5.33 23.63
CA LYS A 55 -26.38 4.42 23.03
C LYS A 55 -26.33 4.44 21.50
N CYS A 56 -25.96 5.57 20.91
CA CYS A 56 -25.80 5.71 19.45
C CYS A 56 -24.70 4.79 18.90
N ILE A 57 -23.65 4.51 19.70
CA ILE A 57 -22.55 3.60 19.33
C ILE A 57 -23.04 2.15 19.33
N ASP A 58 -23.81 1.76 20.34
CA ASP A 58 -24.35 0.40 20.44
C ASP A 58 -25.34 0.11 19.29
N GLU A 59 -26.15 1.10 18.90
CA GLU A 59 -27.12 1.04 17.78
C GLU A 59 -26.50 1.24 16.38
N ALA A 60 -25.19 1.51 16.29
CA ALA A 60 -24.50 1.65 15.02
C ALA A 60 -24.36 0.30 14.30
N GLY A 61 -24.60 0.28 12.99
CA GLY A 61 -24.39 -0.88 12.14
C GLY A 61 -22.99 -0.89 11.51
N VAL A 62 -22.63 -2.01 10.88
CA VAL A 62 -21.32 -2.18 10.21
C VAL A 62 -21.03 -1.17 9.09
N GLY A 63 -22.08 -0.55 8.52
CA GLY A 63 -21.97 0.49 7.50
C GLY A 63 -21.90 1.91 8.05
N ASP A 64 -21.95 2.08 9.37
CA ASP A 64 -22.00 3.41 10.00
C ASP A 64 -20.62 3.86 10.45
N LEU A 65 -20.29 5.13 10.21
CA LEU A 65 -19.08 5.76 10.73
C LEU A 65 -19.36 6.34 12.12
N ILE A 66 -18.51 6.01 13.07
CA ILE A 66 -18.57 6.52 14.45
C ILE A 66 -17.36 7.42 14.69
N ILE A 67 -17.62 8.64 15.13
CA ILE A 67 -16.61 9.65 15.48
C ILE A 67 -16.80 10.00 16.96
N CYS A 68 -15.83 9.66 17.79
CA CYS A 68 -15.80 9.97 19.21
C CYS A 68 -14.56 10.80 19.53
N LEU A 69 -14.74 11.98 20.11
CA LEU A 69 -13.66 12.91 20.44
C LEU A 69 -13.80 13.38 21.89
N GLU A 70 -12.67 13.51 22.57
CA GLU A 70 -12.55 14.16 23.88
C GLU A 70 -11.50 15.27 23.78
N ALA A 71 -11.83 16.47 24.26
CA ALA A 71 -10.98 17.64 24.14
C ALA A 71 -11.02 18.57 25.36
N SER A 72 -10.07 19.49 25.41
CA SER A 72 -9.96 20.53 26.44
C SER A 72 -11.13 21.54 26.40
N SER A 73 -11.68 21.82 25.22
CA SER A 73 -12.81 22.76 25.02
C SER A 73 -13.67 22.40 23.80
N GLU A 74 -14.87 22.97 23.72
CA GLU A 74 -15.76 22.80 22.54
C GLU A 74 -15.16 23.37 21.26
N SER A 75 -14.40 24.47 21.35
CA SER A 75 -13.73 25.08 20.19
C SER A 75 -12.75 24.11 19.51
N VAL A 76 -12.05 23.28 20.30
CA VAL A 76 -11.12 22.27 19.77
C VAL A 76 -11.89 21.11 19.12
N LEU A 77 -13.07 20.76 19.64
CA LEU A 77 -13.94 19.76 19.00
C LEU A 77 -14.46 20.25 17.65
N ASP A 78 -14.78 21.54 17.53
CA ASP A 78 -15.21 22.15 16.26
C ASP A 78 -14.09 22.16 15.23
N GLU A 79 -12.88 22.56 15.64
CA GLU A 79 -11.68 22.48 14.80
C GLU A 79 -11.44 21.04 14.30
N ALA A 80 -11.41 20.07 15.22
CA ALA A 80 -11.22 18.67 14.87
C ALA A 80 -12.33 18.14 13.93
N THR A 81 -13.58 18.57 14.14
CA THR A 81 -14.69 18.19 13.24
C THR A 81 -14.47 18.72 11.83
N VAL A 82 -14.02 19.97 11.68
CA VAL A 82 -13.70 20.56 10.35
C VAL A 82 -12.55 19.81 9.68
N VAL A 83 -11.50 19.45 10.43
CA VAL A 83 -10.37 18.66 9.91
C VAL A 83 -10.83 17.28 9.45
N ILE A 84 -11.66 16.59 10.24
CA ILE A 84 -12.23 15.29 9.88
C ILE A 84 -13.03 15.39 8.59
N GLU A 85 -13.91 16.39 8.46
CA GLU A 85 -14.70 16.59 7.23
C GLU A 85 -13.82 16.79 6.01
N LYS A 86 -12.81 17.64 6.14
CA LYS A 86 -11.87 17.91 5.06
C LYS A 86 -11.15 16.62 4.64
N LEU A 87 -10.61 15.86 5.60
CA LEU A 87 -9.87 14.64 5.31
C LEU A 87 -10.75 13.53 4.71
N LEU A 88 -11.98 13.37 5.21
CA LEU A 88 -12.95 12.43 4.63
C LEU A 88 -13.29 12.81 3.19
N THR A 89 -13.58 14.11 2.95
CA THR A 89 -13.94 14.62 1.62
C THR A 89 -12.80 14.53 0.63
N GLU A 90 -11.59 14.95 1.00
CA GLU A 90 -10.40 14.88 0.14
C GLU A 90 -10.06 13.43 -0.24
N LYS A 91 -10.19 12.49 0.69
CA LYS A 91 -9.95 11.07 0.40
C LYS A 91 -11.04 10.44 -0.46
N ILE A 92 -12.31 10.83 -0.30
CA ILE A 92 -13.40 10.45 -1.22
C ILE A 92 -13.12 11.00 -2.62
N ALA A 93 -12.74 12.27 -2.74
CA ALA A 93 -12.41 12.89 -4.03
C ALA A 93 -11.18 12.26 -4.70
N ARG A 94 -10.17 11.83 -3.92
CA ARG A 94 -9.05 11.03 -4.46
C ARG A 94 -9.51 9.64 -4.93
N LYS A 95 -10.49 9.03 -4.26
CA LYS A 95 -11.07 7.73 -4.66
C LYS A 95 -11.90 7.85 -5.96
N SER A 96 -12.61 8.97 -6.15
CA SER A 96 -13.36 9.24 -7.40
C SER A 96 -12.47 9.64 -8.57
N ARG A 97 -11.26 10.17 -8.31
CA ARG A 97 -10.23 10.43 -9.33
C ARG A 97 -9.44 9.19 -9.76
N ARG A 98 -9.62 8.03 -9.10
CA ARG A 98 -8.99 6.78 -9.55
C ARG A 98 -9.82 6.21 -10.69
N ASN A 99 -9.19 6.06 -11.86
CA ASN A 99 -9.73 5.27 -12.95
C ASN A 99 -9.76 3.80 -12.50
N ASN A 100 -10.91 3.36 -11.99
CA ASN A 100 -11.11 1.97 -11.61
C ASN A 100 -11.56 1.18 -12.83
N PHE A 101 -10.81 0.13 -13.15
CA PHE A 101 -11.13 -0.79 -14.23
C PHE A 101 -11.47 -2.17 -13.67
N SER A 102 -12.35 -2.89 -14.35
CA SER A 102 -12.72 -4.26 -13.98
C SER A 102 -11.70 -5.30 -14.46
N SER A 103 -10.76 -4.94 -15.33
CA SER A 103 -9.73 -5.85 -15.85
C SER A 103 -8.46 -5.12 -16.30
N ILE A 104 -7.34 -5.84 -16.32
CA ILE A 104 -6.06 -5.37 -16.87
C ILE A 104 -6.19 -5.02 -18.35
N GLN A 105 -6.99 -5.79 -19.11
CA GLN A 105 -7.28 -5.51 -20.51
C GLN A 105 -7.84 -4.10 -20.68
N THR A 106 -8.96 -3.81 -20.02
CA THR A 106 -9.65 -2.51 -20.14
C THR A 106 -8.75 -1.37 -19.66
N ALA A 107 -7.99 -1.59 -18.58
CA ALA A 107 -7.02 -0.59 -18.11
C ALA A 107 -5.94 -0.30 -19.16
N SER A 108 -5.37 -1.34 -19.78
CA SER A 108 -4.31 -1.21 -20.80
C SER A 108 -4.78 -0.50 -22.06
N GLU A 109 -6.03 -0.70 -22.46
CA GLU A 109 -6.63 -0.04 -23.63
C GLU A 109 -6.98 1.43 -23.34
N THR A 110 -7.31 1.75 -22.08
CA THR A 110 -7.75 3.10 -21.70
C THR A 110 -6.60 4.02 -21.29
N ILE A 111 -5.49 3.46 -20.79
CA ILE A 111 -4.32 4.23 -20.35
C ILE A 111 -3.16 3.98 -21.34
N PRO A 112 -2.96 4.87 -22.34
CA PRO A 112 -1.85 4.74 -23.27
C PRO A 112 -0.50 4.76 -22.55
N GLY A 113 0.40 3.86 -22.94
CA GLY A 113 1.78 3.83 -22.43
C GLY A 113 1.96 3.16 -21.06
N VAL A 114 0.91 2.57 -20.47
CA VAL A 114 1.07 1.78 -19.24
C VAL A 114 1.96 0.57 -19.49
N ASN A 115 2.98 0.39 -18.65
CA ASN A 115 4.04 -0.60 -18.87
C ASN A 115 4.43 -1.39 -17.61
N LEU A 116 3.77 -1.17 -16.47
CA LEU A 116 4.02 -1.87 -15.21
C LEU A 116 2.70 -2.20 -14.51
N ALA A 117 2.56 -3.45 -14.07
CA ALA A 117 1.42 -3.92 -13.27
C ALA A 117 1.89 -4.36 -11.87
N VAL A 118 1.17 -3.90 -10.83
CA VAL A 118 1.38 -4.33 -9.44
C VAL A 118 0.25 -5.26 -9.03
N ILE A 119 0.58 -6.51 -8.68
CA ILE A 119 -0.38 -7.57 -8.38
C ILE A 119 -0.34 -7.91 -6.88
N SER A 120 -1.41 -7.55 -6.18
CA SER A 120 -1.62 -7.74 -4.74
C SER A 120 -2.96 -8.44 -4.41
N VAL A 121 -3.35 -9.39 -5.26
CA VAL A 121 -4.54 -10.23 -5.07
C VAL A 121 -4.18 -11.50 -4.26
N PRO A 122 -5.15 -12.30 -3.78
CA PRO A 122 -4.82 -13.58 -3.15
C PRO A 122 -3.96 -14.47 -4.07
N GLY A 123 -2.96 -15.15 -3.51
CA GLY A 123 -1.92 -15.89 -4.26
C GLY A 123 -2.45 -16.83 -5.33
N GLN A 124 -3.54 -17.55 -5.02
CA GLN A 124 -4.23 -18.45 -5.95
C GLN A 124 -4.70 -17.79 -7.27
N PHE A 125 -4.83 -16.46 -7.29
CA PHE A 125 -5.22 -15.69 -8.48
C PHE A 125 -4.06 -14.86 -9.05
N ALA A 126 -2.98 -14.67 -8.32
CA ALA A 126 -1.90 -13.75 -8.68
C ALA A 126 -1.20 -14.18 -9.97
N ALA A 127 -0.93 -15.48 -10.14
CA ALA A 127 -0.31 -15.99 -11.36
C ALA A 127 -1.15 -15.69 -12.61
N ARG A 128 -2.47 -15.87 -12.52
CA ARG A 128 -3.40 -15.57 -13.62
C ARG A 128 -3.37 -14.10 -14.01
N GLU A 129 -3.39 -13.19 -13.04
CA GLU A 129 -3.36 -11.75 -13.33
C GLU A 129 -1.97 -11.28 -13.82
N ALA A 130 -0.88 -11.86 -13.29
CA ALA A 130 0.47 -11.59 -13.75
C ALA A 130 0.67 -12.03 -15.22
N THR A 131 0.18 -13.21 -15.61
CA THR A 131 0.22 -13.67 -17.01
C THR A 131 -0.49 -12.69 -17.94
N LYS A 132 -1.68 -12.22 -17.58
CA LYS A 132 -2.41 -11.21 -18.38
C LYS A 132 -1.61 -9.92 -18.54
N ALA A 133 -0.95 -9.45 -17.49
CA ALA A 133 -0.10 -8.26 -17.55
C ALA A 133 1.10 -8.46 -18.48
N LEU A 134 1.78 -9.61 -18.38
CA LEU A 134 2.90 -9.97 -19.27
C LEU A 134 2.45 -10.08 -20.73
N GLU A 135 1.28 -10.67 -21.00
CA GLU A 135 0.69 -10.74 -22.34
C GLU A 135 0.40 -9.35 -22.93
N LYS A 136 0.21 -8.34 -22.08
CA LYS A 136 0.08 -6.92 -22.46
C LYS A 136 1.40 -6.17 -22.51
N ASN A 137 2.52 -6.89 -22.49
CA ASN A 137 3.88 -6.33 -22.53
C ASN A 137 4.17 -5.36 -21.38
N MET A 138 3.63 -5.66 -20.19
CA MET A 138 3.94 -4.91 -18.98
C MET A 138 5.00 -5.66 -18.16
N HIS A 139 5.94 -4.92 -17.57
CA HIS A 139 6.67 -5.38 -16.40
C HIS A 139 5.68 -5.69 -15.28
N VAL A 140 6.05 -6.60 -14.38
CA VAL A 140 5.13 -7.02 -13.31
C VAL A 140 5.84 -7.05 -11.98
N LEU A 141 5.22 -6.46 -10.95
CA LEU A 141 5.54 -6.71 -9.56
C LEU A 141 4.44 -7.56 -8.93
N VAL A 142 4.78 -8.77 -8.52
CA VAL A 142 3.90 -9.68 -7.79
C VAL A 142 4.23 -9.56 -6.31
N PHE A 143 3.50 -8.65 -5.64
CA PHE A 143 3.54 -8.49 -4.18
C PHE A 143 2.91 -9.70 -3.46
N SER A 144 1.97 -10.36 -4.14
CA SER A 144 1.21 -11.48 -3.61
C SER A 144 2.12 -12.65 -3.23
N ASP A 145 1.93 -13.18 -2.03
CA ASP A 145 2.51 -14.45 -1.57
C ASP A 145 1.55 -15.64 -1.87
N ASN A 146 1.96 -16.86 -1.57
CA ASN A 146 1.23 -18.12 -1.79
C ASN A 146 0.97 -18.41 -3.28
N VAL A 147 1.94 -18.04 -4.13
CA VAL A 147 2.03 -18.48 -5.52
C VAL A 147 2.94 -19.71 -5.57
N SER A 148 2.49 -20.75 -6.29
CA SER A 148 3.25 -22.01 -6.43
C SER A 148 4.62 -21.76 -7.06
N LEU A 149 5.58 -22.64 -6.75
CA LEU A 149 6.92 -22.57 -7.33
C LEU A 149 6.85 -22.79 -8.85
N GLU A 150 6.00 -23.70 -9.31
CA GLU A 150 5.79 -23.99 -10.72
C GLU A 150 5.26 -22.77 -11.47
N ASP A 151 4.33 -22.02 -10.87
CA ASP A 151 3.80 -20.80 -11.48
C ASP A 151 4.85 -19.68 -11.48
N GLU A 152 5.64 -19.51 -10.41
CA GLU A 152 6.76 -18.56 -10.40
C GLU A 152 7.73 -18.81 -11.55
N VAL A 153 8.16 -20.06 -11.73
CA VAL A 153 9.09 -20.43 -12.80
C VAL A 153 8.48 -20.12 -14.17
N LYS A 154 7.23 -20.52 -14.40
CA LYS A 154 6.52 -20.23 -15.67
C LYS A 154 6.41 -18.73 -15.95
N LEU A 155 6.07 -17.94 -14.92
CA LEU A 155 5.92 -16.50 -15.03
C LEU A 155 7.25 -15.81 -15.36
N LYS A 156 8.34 -16.19 -14.68
CA LYS A 156 9.67 -15.63 -14.96
C LYS A 156 10.18 -16.01 -16.34
N GLN A 157 9.97 -17.26 -16.76
CA GLN A 157 10.28 -17.69 -18.13
C GLN A 157 9.49 -16.91 -19.18
N LEU A 158 8.18 -16.71 -18.96
CA LEU A 158 7.35 -15.91 -19.84
C LEU A 158 7.85 -14.47 -19.91
N ALA A 159 8.17 -13.85 -18.78
CA ALA A 159 8.69 -12.49 -18.73
C ALA A 159 10.00 -12.35 -19.53
N ILE A 160 10.96 -13.26 -19.31
CA ILE A 160 12.23 -13.29 -20.05
C ILE A 160 11.99 -13.44 -21.56
N SER A 161 11.10 -14.35 -21.97
CA SER A 161 10.80 -14.56 -23.40
C SER A 161 10.22 -13.32 -24.09
N LYS A 162 9.69 -12.38 -23.30
CA LYS A 162 9.11 -11.12 -23.76
C LYS A 162 10.01 -9.91 -23.48
N ASN A 163 11.23 -10.14 -22.99
CA ASN A 163 12.17 -9.11 -22.56
C ASN A 163 11.59 -8.18 -21.46
N LEU A 164 10.77 -8.74 -20.56
CA LEU A 164 10.13 -8.05 -19.45
C LEU A 164 10.79 -8.43 -18.13
N LEU A 165 10.63 -7.55 -17.14
CA LEU A 165 11.03 -7.79 -15.75
C LEU A 165 9.82 -8.28 -14.95
N LEU A 166 9.98 -9.40 -14.27
CA LEU A 166 9.01 -9.88 -13.28
C LEU A 166 9.65 -9.88 -11.90
N MET A 167 9.17 -8.99 -11.03
CA MET A 167 9.58 -8.83 -9.64
C MET A 167 8.65 -9.67 -8.75
N GLY A 168 9.17 -10.70 -8.09
CA GLY A 168 8.36 -11.60 -7.25
C GLY A 168 8.14 -12.98 -7.88
N PRO A 169 7.20 -13.81 -7.37
CA PRO A 169 6.24 -13.55 -6.28
C PRO A 169 6.85 -13.21 -4.92
N ASP A 170 5.99 -12.77 -4.00
CA ASP A 170 6.41 -12.31 -2.67
C ASP A 170 7.48 -11.20 -2.73
N CYS A 171 7.32 -10.27 -3.68
CA CYS A 171 8.18 -9.10 -3.79
C CYS A 171 7.61 -7.94 -2.96
N GLY A 172 8.11 -7.82 -1.73
CA GLY A 172 7.66 -6.79 -0.79
C GLY A 172 8.13 -5.36 -1.12
N THR A 173 9.26 -5.19 -1.80
CA THR A 173 9.91 -3.88 -1.98
C THR A 173 10.54 -3.76 -3.36
N ALA A 174 10.23 -2.68 -4.07
CA ALA A 174 11.02 -2.19 -5.20
C ALA A 174 10.97 -0.65 -5.25
N ILE A 175 12.02 -0.02 -5.78
CA ILE A 175 12.10 1.42 -6.02
C ILE A 175 12.61 1.61 -7.44
N ILE A 176 11.77 2.06 -8.37
CA ILE A 176 12.16 2.23 -9.78
C ILE A 176 11.96 3.69 -10.16
N ASP A 177 13.04 4.37 -10.56
CA ASP A 177 13.07 5.80 -10.90
C ASP A 177 12.47 6.67 -9.79
N GLY A 178 12.88 6.38 -8.54
CA GLY A 178 12.37 7.05 -7.35
C GLY A 178 10.93 6.70 -6.95
N ILE A 179 10.22 5.85 -7.72
CA ILE A 179 8.87 5.40 -7.38
C ILE A 179 8.94 4.11 -6.58
N GLY A 180 8.42 4.15 -5.35
CA GLY A 180 8.32 2.98 -4.48
C GLY A 180 7.11 2.09 -4.81
N PHE A 181 7.33 0.78 -4.86
CA PHE A 181 6.32 -0.25 -5.02
C PHE A 181 6.36 -1.22 -3.83
N GLY A 182 5.17 -1.55 -3.30
CA GLY A 182 5.06 -2.32 -2.05
C GLY A 182 5.45 -1.47 -0.84
N PHE A 183 6.28 -2.03 0.04
CA PHE A 183 6.89 -1.34 1.17
C PHE A 183 8.21 -0.71 0.73
N ALA A 184 8.23 0.61 0.59
CA ALA A 184 9.39 1.35 0.10
C ALA A 184 9.64 2.61 0.94
N ASN A 185 10.88 3.07 0.92
CA ASN A 185 11.33 4.26 1.64
C ASN A 185 11.47 5.44 0.66
N SER A 186 11.34 6.66 1.16
CA SER A 186 11.82 7.82 0.40
C SER A 186 13.34 7.81 0.45
N VAL A 187 13.98 7.81 -0.71
CA VAL A 187 15.44 7.72 -0.84
C VAL A 187 15.94 8.83 -1.75
N GLN A 188 17.18 9.29 -1.52
CA GLN A 188 17.84 10.20 -2.44
C GLN A 188 18.18 9.48 -3.75
N LYS A 189 18.05 10.18 -4.89
CA LYS A 189 18.57 9.67 -6.16
C LYS A 189 20.09 9.69 -6.11
N GLY A 190 20.73 8.61 -6.53
CA GLY A 190 22.19 8.49 -6.50
C GLY A 190 22.71 7.36 -7.39
N PRO A 191 24.00 7.02 -7.27
CA PRO A 191 24.69 6.17 -8.25
C PRO A 191 24.54 4.67 -7.99
N ILE A 192 23.91 4.25 -6.89
CA ILE A 192 23.88 2.83 -6.50
C ILE A 192 22.64 2.14 -7.06
N GLY A 193 22.82 1.13 -7.90
CA GLY A 193 21.77 0.20 -8.30
C GLY A 193 21.72 -1.02 -7.36
N ILE A 194 20.52 -1.43 -6.94
CA ILE A 194 20.31 -2.56 -6.03
C ILE A 194 19.47 -3.63 -6.72
N VAL A 195 19.87 -4.89 -6.62
CA VAL A 195 19.03 -6.07 -6.91
C VAL A 195 18.98 -6.92 -5.65
N GLY A 196 17.78 -7.24 -5.17
CA GLY A 196 17.62 -7.93 -3.88
C GLY A 196 16.46 -8.91 -3.84
N ALA A 197 16.73 -10.10 -3.28
CA ALA A 197 15.71 -11.11 -2.99
C ALA A 197 15.12 -10.96 -1.57
N SER A 198 15.32 -9.81 -0.90
CA SER A 198 14.79 -9.54 0.44
C SER A 198 14.24 -8.13 0.50
N GLY A 199 12.96 -7.97 0.86
CA GLY A 199 12.31 -6.67 0.95
C GLY A 199 12.94 -5.78 2.03
N THR A 200 12.92 -6.23 3.28
CA THR A 200 13.56 -5.50 4.38
C THR A 200 15.07 -5.40 4.22
N GLY A 201 15.72 -6.36 3.55
CA GLY A 201 17.14 -6.26 3.21
C GLY A 201 17.45 -5.11 2.25
N ILE A 202 16.59 -4.88 1.24
CA ILE A 202 16.68 -3.71 0.36
C ILE A 202 16.48 -2.42 1.17
N GLN A 203 15.44 -2.38 2.01
CA GLN A 203 15.13 -1.18 2.80
C GLN A 203 16.28 -0.82 3.75
N GLU A 204 16.85 -1.81 4.42
CA GLU A 204 17.98 -1.62 5.33
C GLU A 204 19.22 -1.12 4.58
N LEU A 205 19.52 -1.70 3.41
CA LEU A 205 20.64 -1.23 2.60
C LEU A 205 20.47 0.25 2.20
N CYS A 206 19.26 0.68 1.86
CA CYS A 206 18.99 2.09 1.59
C CYS A 206 19.29 2.99 2.80
N VAL A 207 18.89 2.56 4.00
CA VAL A 207 19.18 3.30 5.26
C VAL A 207 20.68 3.38 5.49
N LEU A 208 21.40 2.26 5.34
CA LEU A 208 22.85 2.22 5.54
C LEU A 208 23.60 3.11 4.54
N LEU A 209 23.15 3.21 3.29
CA LEU A 209 23.74 4.11 2.30
C LEU A 209 23.52 5.59 2.65
N GLU A 210 22.35 5.91 3.20
CA GLU A 210 22.06 7.26 3.69
C GLU A 210 22.94 7.61 4.92
N GLU A 211 23.08 6.68 5.87
CA GLU A 211 23.98 6.86 7.02
C GLU A 211 25.46 6.94 6.62
N PHE A 212 25.85 6.23 5.55
CA PHE A 212 27.20 6.24 4.97
C PHE A 212 27.44 7.48 4.09
N GLY A 213 27.03 8.66 4.55
CA GLY A 213 27.34 9.93 3.90
C GLY A 213 26.32 10.37 2.85
N ASN A 214 25.04 10.03 3.04
CA ASN A 214 23.91 10.43 2.21
C ASN A 214 24.02 9.95 0.76
N VAL A 215 24.48 8.72 0.56
CA VAL A 215 24.61 8.10 -0.76
C VAL A 215 23.23 7.61 -1.21
N GLY A 216 22.74 8.16 -2.33
CA GLY A 216 21.47 7.76 -2.92
C GLY A 216 21.55 6.51 -3.81
N ILE A 217 20.39 6.04 -4.26
CA ILE A 217 20.25 4.91 -5.19
C ILE A 217 19.64 5.36 -6.52
N SER A 218 19.93 4.66 -7.61
CA SER A 218 19.22 4.87 -8.90
C SER A 218 17.91 4.08 -8.88
N HIS A 219 18.02 2.78 -8.66
CA HIS A 219 16.91 1.83 -8.56
C HIS A 219 17.20 0.75 -7.50
N ALA A 220 16.14 0.18 -6.94
CA ALA A 220 16.16 -1.05 -6.17
C ALA A 220 15.15 -2.05 -6.71
N VAL A 221 15.64 -3.11 -7.34
CA VAL A 221 14.85 -4.17 -7.97
C VAL A 221 14.66 -5.33 -6.98
N GLY A 222 13.45 -5.45 -6.43
CA GLY A 222 13.05 -6.63 -5.66
C GLY A 222 12.72 -7.81 -6.59
N VAL A 223 13.28 -8.98 -6.34
CA VAL A 223 13.13 -10.14 -7.26
C VAL A 223 12.25 -11.28 -6.72
N GLY A 224 11.83 -11.18 -5.46
CA GLY A 224 11.11 -12.23 -4.73
C GLY A 224 12.04 -13.18 -3.97
N GLY A 225 11.61 -13.62 -2.79
CA GLY A 225 12.45 -14.38 -1.84
C GLY A 225 13.04 -15.68 -2.37
N ARG A 226 12.38 -16.31 -3.36
CA ARG A 226 12.78 -17.59 -3.93
C ARG A 226 13.61 -17.46 -5.21
N ASP A 227 13.83 -16.25 -5.72
CA ASP A 227 14.47 -16.06 -7.04
C ASP A 227 15.84 -16.75 -7.13
N LEU A 228 16.64 -16.66 -6.07
CA LEU A 228 18.00 -17.23 -6.01
C LEU A 228 18.04 -18.73 -5.67
N THR A 229 16.89 -19.40 -5.54
CA THR A 229 16.87 -20.85 -5.34
C THR A 229 17.21 -21.59 -6.64
N ASP A 230 17.77 -22.79 -6.55
CA ASP A 230 18.11 -23.61 -7.72
C ASP A 230 16.92 -23.86 -8.65
N ALA A 231 15.71 -23.96 -8.08
CA ALA A 231 14.49 -24.21 -8.84
C ALA A 231 14.06 -23.01 -9.71
N VAL A 232 14.36 -21.78 -9.28
CA VAL A 232 14.02 -20.54 -10.00
C VAL A 232 15.19 -20.02 -10.83
N GLY A 233 16.43 -20.24 -10.39
CA GLY A 233 17.64 -20.01 -11.18
C GLY A 233 18.03 -18.54 -11.34
N GLY A 234 17.62 -17.65 -10.42
CA GLY A 234 18.03 -16.25 -10.41
C GLY A 234 17.57 -15.44 -11.62
N MET A 235 16.52 -15.90 -12.31
CA MET A 235 16.03 -15.34 -13.57
C MET A 235 15.77 -13.84 -13.48
N SER A 236 15.08 -13.39 -12.42
CA SER A 236 14.77 -11.99 -12.24
C SER A 236 15.97 -11.19 -11.74
N SER A 237 16.86 -11.79 -10.95
CA SER A 237 18.12 -11.18 -10.53
C SER A 237 19.01 -10.85 -11.73
N LEU A 238 19.21 -11.81 -12.63
CA LEU A 238 19.99 -11.61 -13.84
C LEU A 238 19.36 -10.53 -14.73
N LYS A 239 18.03 -10.53 -14.89
CA LYS A 239 17.34 -9.49 -15.64
C LYS A 239 17.46 -8.11 -14.98
N GLY A 240 17.37 -8.05 -13.66
CA GLY A 240 17.56 -6.81 -12.89
C GLY A 240 18.97 -6.24 -13.08
N LEU A 241 20.00 -7.09 -13.00
CA LEU A 241 21.39 -6.68 -13.23
C LEU A 241 21.61 -6.18 -14.66
N GLU A 242 21.08 -6.88 -15.66
CA GLU A 242 21.13 -6.46 -17.07
C GLU A 242 20.51 -5.07 -17.26
N LEU A 243 19.36 -4.80 -16.62
CA LEU A 243 18.70 -3.50 -16.72
C LEU A 243 19.53 -2.39 -16.05
N LEU A 244 20.12 -2.65 -14.89
CA LEU A 244 20.98 -1.69 -14.19
C LEU A 244 22.30 -1.42 -14.92
N GLU A 245 22.84 -2.40 -15.65
CA GLU A 245 24.02 -2.20 -16.48
C GLU A 245 23.77 -1.22 -17.65
N ASN A 246 22.51 -1.04 -18.04
CA ASN A 246 22.08 -0.16 -19.14
C ASN A 246 21.38 1.13 -18.66
N ASP A 247 21.40 1.44 -17.36
CA ASP A 247 20.91 2.68 -16.73
C ASP A 247 21.93 3.81 -16.87
#